data_AF-A0A970FSE6-F1
#
_entry.id   AF-A0A970FSE6-F1
#
_cell.length_a   1.000
_cell.length_b   1.000
_cell.length_c   1.000
_cell.angle_alpha   90.00
_cell.angle_beta   90.00
_cell.angle_gamma   90.00
#
_symmetry.space_group_name_H-M   'P 1'
#
loop_
_entity.id
_entity.type
_entity.pdbx_description
1 polymer ?
#
loop_
_entity_poly.entity_id
_entity_poly.type
_entity_poly.pdbx_seq_one_letter_code
_entity_poly.pdbx_strand_id
1 'polypeptide(L)'
;MPVPVSTYGQPGASWAAQAFPVLRKWQIPTYVDSIDIIDLDQDPFWFCGILTVTHIRGTLRMALNEQGLDEAIRRFDQLVADGERLISIYYHPCEFATAEFWDAVNFKRGSDTPRERWKRSRLRAPGEMERDVQQLGRWIDHMLARQSMFLGTDELMGAPGFGSADSDLHVTKADVRALAAGWREAVNYAFCQDSWLCASEIFSLLGAAFCGQEPVPVFAYGPERRVKSDDGAAGLPEDYRTALQAAWPRVMGEPQLPECFILNGKRVSPVDMACTVATMLCEPPDPNQSVPVVRGVLAPERHVSDNRHFGDRWVIFPENWTADGVLETTRLQTWTLKPAAWRA
;
A
#
# COMPACT_ATOMS: atom_id res chain seq x y z
N MET A 1 28.94 -5.20 12.70
CA MET A 1 27.79 -4.34 13.04
C MET A 1 26.52 -5.10 12.66
N PRO A 2 25.41 -5.01 13.41
CA PRO A 2 24.16 -5.62 12.98
C PRO A 2 23.75 -5.02 11.62
N VAL A 3 23.33 -5.87 10.69
CA VAL A 3 22.76 -5.44 9.41
C VAL A 3 21.41 -4.78 9.73
N PRO A 4 21.19 -3.51 9.34
CA PRO A 4 19.90 -2.87 9.57
C PRO A 4 18.80 -3.61 8.81
N VAL A 5 17.63 -3.76 9.42
CA VAL A 5 16.46 -4.35 8.76
C VAL A 5 16.01 -3.39 7.65
N SER A 6 16.02 -3.85 6.42
CA SER A 6 15.65 -3.06 5.23
C SER A 6 14.25 -3.37 4.71
N THR A 7 13.70 -4.54 5.04
CA THR A 7 12.42 -5.03 4.55
C THR A 7 11.59 -5.64 5.67
N TYR A 8 10.28 -5.41 5.61
CA TYR A 8 9.31 -6.10 6.44
C TYR A 8 8.36 -6.95 5.57
N GLY A 9 8.07 -8.17 6.00
CA GLY A 9 6.99 -9.00 5.45
C GLY A 9 6.09 -9.45 6.59
N GLN A 10 4.78 -9.33 6.42
CA GLN A 10 3.84 -9.64 7.49
C GLN A 10 3.71 -11.17 7.61
N PRO A 11 3.90 -11.76 8.80
CA PRO A 11 3.72 -13.19 8.95
C PRO A 11 2.28 -13.63 8.64
N GLY A 12 2.17 -14.77 7.96
CA GLY A 12 0.94 -15.56 7.99
C GLY A 12 -0.17 -15.10 7.07
N ALA A 13 0.16 -14.66 5.85
CA ALA A 13 -0.82 -14.16 4.89
C ALA A 13 -1.84 -13.21 5.56
N SER A 14 -1.32 -12.32 6.40
CA SER A 14 -2.10 -11.33 7.14
C SER A 14 -1.73 -9.93 6.67
N TRP A 15 -2.50 -8.93 7.09
CA TRP A 15 -2.28 -7.54 6.69
C TRP A 15 -2.65 -6.61 7.83
N ALA A 16 -1.86 -5.55 8.01
CA ALA A 16 -2.14 -4.50 8.98
C ALA A 16 -1.51 -3.19 8.54
N ALA A 17 -2.33 -2.25 8.04
CA ALA A 17 -1.87 -0.89 7.72
C ALA A 17 -1.25 -0.17 8.95
N GLN A 18 -1.61 -0.59 10.17
CA GLN A 18 -1.09 -0.07 11.43
C GLN A 18 0.41 -0.34 11.65
N ALA A 19 1.00 -1.31 10.95
CA ALA A 19 2.44 -1.58 11.04
C ALA A 19 3.26 -0.46 10.36
N PHE A 20 2.74 0.15 9.30
CA PHE A 20 3.49 1.07 8.43
C PHE A 20 4.05 2.30 9.14
N PRO A 21 3.33 2.97 10.08
CA PRO A 21 3.93 4.06 10.86
C PRO A 21 5.16 3.65 11.68
N VAL A 22 5.20 2.40 12.16
CA VAL A 22 6.37 1.87 12.86
C VAL A 22 7.51 1.60 11.86
N LEU A 23 7.21 1.03 10.69
CA LEU A 23 8.19 0.81 9.63
C LEU A 23 8.89 2.11 9.22
N ARG A 24 8.11 3.19 9.01
CA ARG A 24 8.66 4.52 8.74
C ARG A 24 9.54 5.04 9.87
N LYS A 25 9.06 4.97 11.11
CA LYS A 25 9.82 5.40 12.29
C LYS A 25 11.14 4.64 12.44
N TRP A 26 11.15 3.36 12.09
CA TRP A 26 12.34 2.50 12.13
C TRP A 26 13.19 2.56 10.85
N GLN A 27 12.81 3.41 9.89
CA GLN A 27 13.52 3.56 8.62
C GLN A 27 13.63 2.23 7.85
N ILE A 28 12.57 1.42 7.88
CA ILE A 28 12.44 0.20 7.08
C ILE A 28 11.69 0.59 5.80
N PRO A 29 12.37 0.78 4.66
CA PRO A 29 11.81 1.43 3.49
C PRO A 29 10.92 0.52 2.62
N THR A 30 10.99 -0.80 2.79
CA THR A 30 10.25 -1.75 1.94
C THR A 30 9.34 -2.69 2.73
N TYR A 31 8.19 -2.98 2.13
CA TYR A 31 7.26 -4.01 2.53
C TYR A 31 7.14 -5.04 1.40
N VAL A 32 7.41 -6.30 1.66
CA VAL A 32 7.33 -7.38 0.66
C VAL A 32 6.46 -8.51 1.20
N ASP A 33 5.41 -8.85 0.46
CA ASP A 33 4.50 -9.95 0.79
C ASP A 33 3.82 -10.49 -0.49
N SER A 34 2.88 -11.41 -0.32
CA SER A 34 2.06 -12.03 -1.37
C SER A 34 0.56 -11.89 -1.09
N ILE A 35 0.17 -10.87 -0.33
CA ILE A 35 -1.22 -10.62 0.07
C ILE A 35 -1.99 -9.78 -0.96
N ASP A 36 -3.23 -10.16 -1.26
CA ASP A 36 -4.16 -9.52 -2.21
C ASP A 36 -5.18 -8.57 -1.53
N ILE A 37 -4.82 -7.98 -0.39
CA ILE A 37 -5.70 -7.03 0.34
C ILE A 37 -5.70 -5.65 -0.29
N ILE A 38 -4.57 -5.25 -0.86
CA ILE A 38 -4.41 -3.99 -1.57
C ILE A 38 -3.53 -4.24 -2.80
N ASP A 39 -3.92 -3.67 -3.93
CA ASP A 39 -3.17 -3.75 -5.17
C ASP A 39 -3.28 -2.47 -5.98
N LEU A 40 -2.25 -2.18 -6.78
CA LEU A 40 -2.30 -1.10 -7.74
C LEU A 40 -1.94 -1.69 -9.11
N ASP A 41 -2.96 -2.20 -9.81
CA ASP A 41 -2.85 -2.79 -11.14
C ASP A 41 -1.83 -3.95 -11.23
N GLN A 42 -1.61 -4.63 -10.10
CA GLN A 42 -0.60 -5.68 -9.93
C GLN A 42 0.86 -5.22 -10.18
N ASP A 43 1.13 -3.92 -10.01
CA ASP A 43 2.47 -3.31 -10.01
C ASP A 43 2.88 -2.93 -8.57
N PRO A 44 4.19 -2.72 -8.29
CA PRO A 44 4.65 -2.12 -7.05
C PRO A 44 4.09 -0.72 -6.82
N PHE A 45 3.85 -0.36 -5.56
CA PHE A 45 3.26 0.92 -5.19
C PHE A 45 3.83 1.46 -3.88
N TRP A 46 3.69 2.76 -3.67
CA TRP A 46 3.91 3.37 -2.36
C TRP A 46 2.63 3.32 -1.54
N PHE A 47 2.73 2.85 -0.30
CA PHE A 47 1.63 2.89 0.66
C PHE A 47 2.17 3.28 2.02
N CYS A 48 1.52 4.25 2.67
CA CYS A 48 1.97 4.85 3.93
C CYS A 48 3.43 5.35 3.87
N GLY A 49 3.93 5.73 2.68
CA GLY A 49 5.31 6.17 2.46
C GLY A 49 6.36 5.05 2.49
N ILE A 50 5.95 3.79 2.39
CA ILE A 50 6.81 2.61 2.26
C ILE A 50 6.62 2.03 0.86
N LEU A 51 7.70 1.59 0.22
CA LEU A 51 7.62 0.88 -1.06
C LEU A 51 7.06 -0.52 -0.79
N THR A 52 5.90 -0.79 -1.33
CA THR A 52 5.13 -2.02 -1.10
C THR A 52 5.12 -2.87 -2.36
N VAL A 53 5.62 -4.09 -2.23
CA VAL A 53 5.61 -5.12 -3.26
C VAL A 53 4.76 -6.28 -2.74
N THR A 54 3.48 -6.26 -3.09
CA THR A 54 2.52 -7.33 -2.78
C THR A 54 1.49 -7.43 -3.90
N HIS A 55 0.91 -8.61 -4.08
CA HIS A 55 -0.06 -8.90 -5.15
C HIS A 55 0.41 -8.48 -6.55
N ILE A 56 1.72 -8.52 -6.81
CA ILE A 56 2.26 -8.18 -8.13
C ILE A 56 2.03 -9.31 -9.14
N ARG A 57 1.94 -8.97 -10.43
CA ARG A 57 1.72 -9.94 -11.50
C ARG A 57 2.83 -10.97 -11.56
N GLY A 58 4.07 -10.52 -11.39
CA GLY A 58 5.28 -11.35 -11.36
C GLY A 58 5.47 -12.20 -10.10
N THR A 59 4.43 -12.60 -9.37
CA THR A 59 4.61 -13.56 -8.26
C THR A 59 4.73 -14.98 -8.83
N LEU A 60 5.91 -15.60 -8.70
CA LEU A 60 6.17 -16.94 -9.23
C LEU A 60 6.92 -17.81 -8.24
N ARG A 61 6.52 -19.07 -8.15
CA ARG A 61 7.16 -20.07 -7.30
C ARG A 61 7.16 -21.42 -8.00
N MET A 62 8.31 -22.10 -8.03
CA MET A 62 8.41 -23.48 -8.50
C MET A 62 7.74 -24.40 -7.48
N ALA A 63 6.83 -25.26 -7.95
CA ALA A 63 6.26 -26.29 -7.08
C ALA A 63 7.37 -27.28 -6.66
N LEU A 64 7.36 -27.71 -5.40
CA LEU A 64 8.36 -28.66 -4.89
C LEU A 64 7.87 -30.10 -5.12
N ASN A 65 7.87 -30.53 -6.38
CA ASN A 65 7.45 -31.85 -6.86
C ASN A 65 8.15 -32.21 -8.19
N GLU A 66 7.82 -33.35 -8.81
CA GLU A 66 8.49 -33.83 -10.03
C GLU A 66 8.27 -32.95 -11.28
N GLN A 67 7.15 -32.24 -11.35
CA GLN A 67 6.77 -31.41 -12.51
C GLN A 67 7.10 -29.93 -12.34
N GLY A 68 7.55 -29.54 -11.13
CA GLY A 68 7.71 -28.16 -10.73
C GLY A 68 8.63 -27.36 -11.64
N LEU A 69 9.77 -27.93 -12.02
CA LEU A 69 10.76 -27.28 -12.88
C LEU A 69 10.18 -26.87 -14.24
N ASP A 70 9.55 -27.80 -14.96
CA ASP A 70 9.03 -27.54 -16.31
C ASP A 70 7.91 -26.50 -16.28
N GLU A 71 7.03 -26.56 -15.28
CA GLU A 71 5.97 -25.55 -15.09
C GLU A 71 6.58 -24.17 -14.79
N ALA A 72 7.56 -24.10 -13.88
CA ALA A 72 8.18 -22.85 -13.48
C ALA A 72 8.95 -22.20 -14.63
N ILE A 73 9.66 -22.98 -15.44
CA ILE A 73 10.31 -22.53 -16.68
C ILE A 73 9.28 -21.92 -17.64
N ARG A 74 8.21 -22.66 -17.93
CA ARG A 74 7.17 -22.20 -18.86
C ARG A 74 6.51 -20.91 -18.39
N ARG A 75 6.17 -20.83 -17.10
CA ARG A 75 5.54 -19.64 -16.51
C ARG A 75 6.49 -18.44 -16.47
N PHE A 76 7.76 -18.67 -16.16
CA PHE A 76 8.78 -17.63 -16.19
C PHE A 76 8.93 -17.06 -17.61
N ASP A 77 9.08 -17.93 -18.61
CA ASP A 77 9.22 -17.51 -20.01
C ASP A 77 8.00 -16.74 -20.49
N GLN A 78 6.79 -17.12 -20.05
CA GLN A 78 5.57 -16.38 -20.35
C GLN A 78 5.56 -14.97 -19.72
N LEU A 79 5.89 -14.84 -18.43
CA LEU A 79 5.95 -13.54 -17.76
C LEU A 79 6.95 -12.61 -18.46
N VAL A 80 8.14 -13.12 -18.81
CA VAL A 80 9.15 -12.35 -19.55
C VAL A 80 8.62 -11.95 -20.94
N ALA A 81 7.96 -12.85 -21.66
CA ALA A 81 7.36 -12.55 -22.96
C ALA A 81 6.24 -11.51 -22.88
N ASP A 82 5.48 -11.49 -21.78
CA ASP A 82 4.43 -10.51 -21.49
C ASP A 82 4.99 -9.15 -21.04
N GLY A 83 6.33 -9.04 -20.91
CA GLY A 83 7.02 -7.81 -20.55
C GLY A 83 7.18 -7.58 -19.05
N GLU A 84 6.95 -8.60 -18.22
CA GLU A 84 7.17 -8.50 -16.77
C GLU A 84 8.65 -8.30 -16.46
N ARG A 85 8.95 -7.25 -15.71
CA ARG A 85 10.33 -6.85 -15.36
C ARG A 85 10.70 -7.13 -13.92
N LEU A 86 9.71 -7.35 -13.05
CA LEU A 86 9.91 -7.72 -11.65
C LEU A 86 9.19 -9.05 -11.40
N ILE A 87 9.95 -10.08 -11.05
CA ILE A 87 9.42 -11.39 -10.68
C ILE A 87 9.84 -11.69 -9.24
N SER A 88 8.87 -11.80 -8.34
CA SER A 88 9.08 -12.14 -6.93
C SER A 88 9.02 -13.66 -6.75
N ILE A 89 10.09 -14.21 -6.18
CA ILE A 89 10.23 -15.63 -5.84
C ILE A 89 10.46 -15.78 -4.34
N TYR A 90 9.82 -16.75 -3.71
CA TYR A 90 9.97 -17.01 -2.28
C TYR A 90 9.73 -18.48 -1.94
N TYR A 91 10.37 -18.93 -0.86
CA TYR A 91 10.22 -20.27 -0.30
C TYR A 91 10.39 -20.23 1.21
N HIS A 92 9.75 -21.16 1.92
CA HIS A 92 10.10 -21.42 3.32
C HIS A 92 11.06 -22.62 3.36
N PRO A 93 12.19 -22.53 4.10
CA PRO A 93 13.14 -23.64 4.19
C PRO A 93 12.50 -24.95 4.68
N CYS A 94 11.48 -24.88 5.54
CA CYS A 94 10.76 -26.07 6.00
C CYS A 94 10.06 -26.82 4.87
N GLU A 95 9.63 -26.16 3.81
CA GLU A 95 8.89 -26.80 2.71
C GLU A 95 9.74 -27.80 1.93
N PHE A 96 11.07 -27.66 1.98
CA PHE A 96 12.02 -28.64 1.42
C PHE A 96 12.23 -29.86 2.32
N ALA A 97 12.00 -29.73 3.63
CA ALA A 97 12.26 -30.79 4.62
C ALA A 97 10.99 -31.49 5.09
N THR A 98 9.86 -30.78 5.15
CA THR A 98 8.58 -31.25 5.70
C THR A 98 7.49 -31.24 4.64
N ALA A 99 6.57 -32.19 4.76
CA ALA A 99 5.43 -32.35 3.87
C ALA A 99 4.27 -31.40 4.19
N GLU A 100 4.32 -30.73 5.34
CA GLU A 100 3.32 -29.77 5.83
C GLU A 100 3.96 -28.76 6.79
N PHE A 101 3.32 -27.61 6.98
CA PHE A 101 3.76 -26.60 7.93
C PHE A 101 3.38 -26.99 9.37
N TRP A 102 4.20 -26.57 10.32
CA TRP A 102 4.03 -26.87 11.75
C TRP A 102 2.79 -26.22 12.36
N ASP A 103 2.40 -25.06 11.86
CA ASP A 103 1.23 -24.31 12.27
C ASP A 103 -0.08 -24.99 11.78
N ALA A 104 -0.07 -25.62 10.60
CA ALA A 104 -1.17 -26.45 10.12
C ALA A 104 -1.41 -27.68 11.01
N VAL A 105 -0.34 -28.28 11.54
CA VAL A 105 -0.43 -29.46 12.42
C VAL A 105 -1.00 -29.08 13.79
N ASN A 106 -0.63 -27.91 14.30
CA ASN A 106 -0.89 -27.54 15.70
C ASN A 106 -2.01 -26.51 15.88
N PHE A 107 -2.27 -25.63 14.91
CA PHE A 107 -3.14 -24.46 15.11
C PHE A 107 -4.24 -24.30 14.07
N LYS A 108 -4.43 -25.30 13.21
CA LYS A 108 -5.43 -25.24 12.13
C LYS A 108 -6.81 -24.84 12.65
N ARG A 109 -7.45 -23.91 11.93
CA ARG A 109 -8.84 -23.47 12.13
C ARG A 109 -9.12 -22.86 13.50
N GLY A 110 -8.19 -22.04 13.99
CA GLY A 110 -8.29 -21.36 15.28
C GLY A 110 -8.03 -22.26 16.48
N SER A 111 -7.41 -23.43 16.27
CA SER A 111 -7.05 -24.32 17.38
C SER A 111 -5.93 -23.72 18.21
N ASP A 112 -6.11 -23.67 19.53
CA ASP A 112 -5.05 -23.29 20.48
C ASP A 112 -4.47 -24.56 21.13
N THR A 113 -3.64 -25.29 20.40
CA THR A 113 -3.02 -26.51 20.92
C THR A 113 -1.94 -26.13 21.92
N PRO A 114 -2.04 -26.54 23.20
CA PRO A 114 -1.04 -26.18 24.19
C PRO A 114 0.27 -26.93 23.93
N ARG A 115 1.36 -26.35 24.43
CA ARG A 115 2.73 -26.72 24.08
C ARG A 115 3.05 -28.20 24.33
N GLU A 116 2.53 -28.78 25.40
CA GLU A 116 2.72 -30.20 25.75
C GLU A 116 2.07 -31.17 24.75
N ARG A 117 1.17 -30.68 23.89
CA ARG A 117 0.50 -31.45 22.83
C ARG A 117 1.03 -31.15 21.43
N TRP A 118 2.06 -30.30 21.30
CA TRP A 118 2.63 -29.97 20.01
C TRP A 118 3.23 -31.19 19.33
N LYS A 119 2.93 -31.34 18.04
CA LYS A 119 3.45 -32.39 17.17
C LYS A 119 4.43 -31.79 16.17
N ARG A 120 5.44 -32.58 15.79
CA ARG A 120 6.35 -32.24 14.71
C ARG A 120 5.65 -32.42 13.36
N SER A 121 5.96 -31.55 12.41
CA SER A 121 5.55 -31.75 11.02
C SER A 121 6.18 -33.02 10.45
N ARG A 122 5.43 -33.70 9.59
CA ARG A 122 5.93 -34.88 8.89
C ARG A 122 7.07 -34.51 7.95
N LEU A 123 8.16 -35.28 7.96
CA LEU A 123 9.26 -35.13 7.02
C LEU A 123 8.82 -35.56 5.60
N ARG A 124 9.45 -34.98 4.58
CA ARG A 124 9.37 -35.48 3.20
C ARG A 124 9.99 -36.87 3.08
N ALA A 125 9.66 -37.58 2.00
CA ALA A 125 10.26 -38.87 1.73
C ALA A 125 11.77 -38.73 1.39
N PRO A 126 12.57 -39.77 1.63
CA PRO A 126 14.01 -39.74 1.31
C PRO A 126 14.25 -39.38 -0.16
N GLY A 127 15.17 -38.46 -0.43
CA GLY A 127 15.53 -38.02 -1.78
C GLY A 127 14.68 -36.88 -2.35
N GLU A 128 13.51 -36.56 -1.77
CA GLU A 128 12.67 -35.48 -2.28
C GLU A 128 13.30 -34.10 -2.08
N MET A 129 13.90 -33.86 -0.92
CA MET A 129 14.59 -32.61 -0.62
C MET A 129 15.73 -32.37 -1.62
N GLU A 130 16.57 -33.39 -1.85
CA GLU A 130 17.69 -33.32 -2.78
C GLU A 130 17.23 -33.06 -4.21
N ARG A 131 16.17 -33.76 -4.65
CA ARG A 131 15.53 -33.52 -5.95
C ARG A 131 15.07 -32.07 -6.09
N ASP A 132 14.33 -31.55 -5.11
CA ASP A 132 13.72 -30.24 -5.17
C ASP A 132 14.76 -29.11 -5.13
N VAL A 133 15.83 -29.28 -4.35
CA VAL A 133 16.98 -28.36 -4.35
C VAL A 133 17.71 -28.39 -5.71
N GLN A 134 17.91 -29.56 -6.30
CA GLN A 134 18.51 -29.67 -7.65
C GLN A 134 17.63 -29.03 -8.73
N GLN A 135 16.30 -29.19 -8.64
CA GLN A 135 15.37 -28.51 -9.53
C GLN A 135 15.43 -26.99 -9.38
N LEU A 136 15.47 -26.49 -8.13
CA LEU A 136 15.59 -25.06 -7.87
C LEU A 136 16.88 -24.49 -8.49
N GLY A 137 18.00 -25.20 -8.36
CA GLY A 137 19.26 -24.84 -9.03
C GLY A 137 19.11 -24.72 -10.54
N ARG A 138 18.53 -25.73 -11.19
CA ARG A 138 18.27 -25.71 -12.64
C ARG A 138 17.33 -24.58 -13.07
N TRP A 139 16.36 -24.23 -12.23
CA TRP A 139 15.47 -23.11 -12.50
C TRP A 139 16.21 -21.76 -12.40
N ILE A 140 17.09 -21.61 -11.41
CA ILE A 140 17.98 -20.43 -11.30
C ILE A 140 18.91 -20.33 -12.51
N ASP A 141 19.53 -21.44 -12.94
CA ASP A 141 20.37 -21.46 -14.15
C ASP A 141 19.61 -20.99 -15.39
N HIS A 142 18.35 -21.40 -15.53
CA HIS A 142 17.48 -20.98 -16.63
C HIS A 142 17.16 -19.48 -16.62
N MET A 143 16.95 -18.89 -15.44
CA MET A 143 16.76 -17.45 -15.27
C MET A 143 18.05 -16.67 -15.58
N LEU A 144 19.20 -17.14 -15.08
CA LEU A 144 20.51 -16.54 -15.37
C LEU A 144 20.85 -16.57 -16.86
N ALA A 145 20.52 -17.66 -17.56
CA ALA A 145 20.70 -17.75 -19.01
C ALA A 145 19.89 -16.71 -19.81
N ARG A 146 18.84 -16.13 -19.21
CA ARG A 146 18.01 -15.05 -19.76
C ARG A 146 18.42 -13.67 -19.24
N GLN A 147 19.63 -13.55 -18.69
CA GLN A 147 20.20 -12.31 -18.17
C GLN A 147 19.38 -11.68 -17.04
N SER A 148 18.61 -12.48 -16.29
CA SER A 148 17.93 -12.02 -15.10
C SER A 148 18.92 -11.60 -14.02
N MET A 149 18.64 -10.49 -13.36
CA MET A 149 19.35 -10.04 -12.17
C MET A 149 18.58 -10.49 -10.93
N PHE A 150 19.28 -11.08 -9.96
CA PHE A 150 18.71 -11.39 -8.66
C PHE A 150 18.99 -10.25 -7.71
N LEU A 151 17.94 -9.73 -7.09
CA LEU A 151 17.99 -8.68 -6.10
C LEU A 151 17.52 -9.24 -4.77
N GLY A 152 18.29 -8.98 -3.70
CA GLY A 152 17.78 -9.08 -2.34
C GLY A 152 16.71 -8.03 -2.09
N THR A 153 15.85 -8.25 -1.10
CA THR A 153 14.81 -7.28 -0.76
C THR A 153 15.38 -5.95 -0.24
N ASP A 154 16.62 -5.98 0.26
CA ASP A 154 17.43 -4.82 0.66
C ASP A 154 17.91 -3.97 -0.53
N GLU A 155 17.97 -4.54 -1.73
CA GLU A 155 18.40 -3.86 -2.95
C GLU A 155 17.24 -3.21 -3.72
N LEU A 156 15.99 -3.52 -3.37
CA LEU A 156 14.79 -3.03 -4.07
C LEU A 156 14.72 -1.50 -4.19
N MET A 157 15.05 -0.77 -3.12
CA MET A 157 15.04 0.70 -3.13
C MET A 157 16.07 1.30 -4.08
N GLY A 158 17.17 0.59 -4.34
CA GLY A 158 18.22 1.01 -5.27
C GLY A 158 17.96 0.57 -6.71
N ALA A 159 16.94 -0.26 -6.94
CA ALA A 159 16.65 -0.75 -8.28
C ALA A 159 16.01 0.37 -9.15
N PRO A 160 16.35 0.43 -10.46
CA PRO A 160 15.86 1.48 -11.34
C PRO A 160 14.33 1.57 -11.37
N GLY A 161 13.75 2.74 -11.11
CA GLY A 161 12.29 2.96 -11.14
C GLY A 161 11.59 2.92 -9.78
N PHE A 162 12.28 2.58 -8.70
CA PHE A 162 11.74 2.61 -7.33
C PHE A 162 12.27 3.74 -6.46
N GLY A 163 13.12 4.62 -6.99
CA GLY A 163 13.54 5.83 -6.28
C GLY A 163 12.32 6.68 -5.90
N SER A 164 12.28 7.16 -4.66
CA SER A 164 11.42 8.31 -4.34
C SER A 164 11.94 9.48 -5.17
N ALA A 165 11.06 10.12 -5.94
CA ALA A 165 11.38 11.45 -6.43
C ALA A 165 11.50 12.34 -5.17
N ASP A 166 12.74 12.62 -4.78
CA ASP A 166 13.09 13.37 -3.60
C ASP A 166 12.88 14.88 -3.81
N SER A 167 12.39 15.51 -2.73
CA SER A 167 12.49 16.89 -2.22
C SER A 167 12.47 18.13 -3.13
N ASP A 168 12.73 18.04 -4.43
CA ASP A 168 12.95 19.20 -5.30
C ASP A 168 11.77 19.46 -6.26
N LEU A 169 10.64 18.79 -6.03
CA LEU A 169 9.42 19.01 -6.81
C LEU A 169 8.95 20.46 -6.65
N HIS A 170 9.19 21.29 -7.67
CA HIS A 170 8.82 22.69 -7.66
C HIS A 170 7.41 22.89 -8.19
N VAL A 171 6.40 22.72 -7.33
CA VAL A 171 4.99 22.82 -7.73
C VAL A 171 4.62 24.26 -8.06
N THR A 172 4.21 24.52 -9.30
CA THR A 172 3.76 25.85 -9.74
C THR A 172 2.28 26.07 -9.47
N LYS A 173 1.82 27.34 -9.56
CA LYS A 173 0.38 27.66 -9.52
C LYS A 173 -0.42 26.99 -10.63
N ALA A 174 0.19 26.73 -11.79
CA ALA A 174 -0.47 26.03 -12.89
C ALA A 174 -0.67 24.55 -12.54
N ASP A 175 0.34 23.92 -11.93
CA ASP A 175 0.26 22.53 -11.46
C ASP A 175 -0.85 22.36 -10.42
N VAL A 176 -0.91 23.25 -9.42
CA VAL A 176 -1.99 23.25 -8.41
C VAL A 176 -3.37 23.33 -9.07
N ARG A 177 -3.55 24.20 -10.08
CA ARG A 177 -4.82 24.31 -10.81
C ARG A 177 -5.16 23.05 -11.60
N ALA A 178 -4.17 22.41 -12.21
CA ALA A 178 -4.36 21.17 -12.94
C ALA A 178 -4.76 20.02 -11.98
N LEU A 179 -4.09 19.92 -10.83
CA LEU A 179 -4.45 18.98 -9.76
C LEU A 179 -5.87 19.23 -9.24
N ALA A 180 -6.22 20.49 -8.94
CA ALA A 180 -7.55 20.88 -8.48
C ALA A 180 -8.65 20.51 -9.50
N ALA A 181 -8.39 20.72 -10.80
CA ALA A 181 -9.35 20.39 -11.85
C ALA A 181 -9.66 18.88 -11.91
N GLY A 182 -8.70 18.02 -11.57
CA GLY A 182 -8.88 16.58 -11.48
C GLY A 182 -9.65 16.10 -10.24
N TRP A 183 -9.92 16.98 -9.26
CA TRP A 183 -10.40 16.62 -7.92
C TRP A 183 -11.80 17.14 -7.58
N ARG A 184 -12.58 17.58 -8.57
CA ARG A 184 -13.91 18.17 -8.32
C ARG A 184 -14.86 17.25 -7.55
N GLU A 185 -14.87 15.96 -7.85
CA GLU A 185 -15.76 14.97 -7.20
C GLU A 185 -15.01 13.74 -6.66
N ALA A 186 -13.74 13.57 -7.00
CA ALA A 186 -12.95 12.40 -6.68
C ALA A 186 -11.52 12.78 -6.29
N VAL A 187 -11.17 12.49 -5.04
CA VAL A 187 -9.81 12.60 -4.53
C VAL A 187 -9.00 11.42 -5.05
N ASN A 188 -7.82 11.66 -5.63
CA ASN A 188 -6.99 10.61 -6.24
C ASN A 188 -5.50 10.97 -6.26
N TYR A 189 -4.61 9.99 -6.39
CA TYR A 189 -3.21 10.27 -6.73
C TYR A 189 -3.10 10.84 -8.15
N ALA A 190 -2.04 11.58 -8.44
CA ALA A 190 -1.80 12.17 -9.75
C ALA A 190 -0.31 12.29 -10.05
N PHE A 191 0.04 12.21 -11.33
CA PHE A 191 1.38 12.50 -11.81
C PHE A 191 1.51 14.02 -11.98
N CYS A 192 2.53 14.59 -11.35
CA CYS A 192 2.82 16.02 -11.38
C CYS A 192 4.31 16.19 -11.70
N GLN A 193 4.60 16.85 -12.82
CA GLN A 193 5.95 17.02 -13.36
C GLN A 193 6.65 15.68 -13.65
N ASP A 194 7.50 15.20 -12.76
CA ASP A 194 8.30 13.99 -12.88
C ASP A 194 8.00 12.95 -11.79
N SER A 195 7.02 13.22 -10.92
CA SER A 195 6.70 12.39 -9.76
C SER A 195 5.22 12.11 -9.60
N TRP A 196 4.92 10.98 -8.96
CA TRP A 196 3.58 10.71 -8.43
C TRP A 196 3.39 11.38 -7.07
N LEU A 197 2.27 12.07 -6.91
CA LEU A 197 1.78 12.59 -5.65
C LEU A 197 0.59 11.75 -5.18
N CYS A 198 0.61 11.36 -3.91
CA CYS A 198 -0.54 10.71 -3.28
C CYS A 198 -1.58 11.76 -2.89
N ALA A 199 -2.76 11.31 -2.49
CA ALA A 199 -3.85 12.23 -2.17
C ALA A 199 -3.50 13.16 -0.99
N SER A 200 -2.83 12.71 0.06
CA SER A 200 -2.51 13.62 1.17
C SER A 200 -1.55 14.73 0.76
N GLU A 201 -0.56 14.43 -0.09
CA GLU A 201 0.36 15.42 -0.67
C GLU A 201 -0.37 16.42 -1.57
N ILE A 202 -1.29 15.95 -2.42
CA ILE A 202 -2.09 16.86 -3.27
C ILE A 202 -2.99 17.74 -2.41
N PHE A 203 -3.65 17.18 -1.40
CA PHE A 203 -4.53 17.96 -0.54
C PHE A 203 -3.76 19.04 0.23
N SER A 204 -2.53 18.77 0.68
CA SER A 204 -1.69 19.79 1.32
C SER A 204 -1.35 20.94 0.35
N LEU A 205 -1.03 20.62 -0.91
CA LEU A 205 -0.76 21.62 -1.96
C LEU A 205 -1.99 22.49 -2.22
N LEU A 206 -3.16 21.88 -2.39
CA LEU A 206 -4.41 22.60 -2.61
C LEU A 206 -4.75 23.49 -1.41
N GLY A 207 -4.63 22.95 -0.19
CA GLY A 207 -4.90 23.69 1.05
C GLY A 207 -3.96 24.88 1.23
N ALA A 208 -2.65 24.70 1.04
CA ALA A 208 -1.67 25.77 1.13
C ALA A 208 -1.93 26.87 0.08
N ALA A 209 -2.12 26.49 -1.18
CA ALA A 209 -2.42 27.43 -2.25
C ALA A 209 -3.73 28.18 -2.00
N PHE A 210 -4.77 27.47 -1.53
CA PHE A 210 -6.05 28.08 -1.17
C PHE A 210 -5.84 29.12 -0.08
N CYS A 211 -5.07 28.80 0.97
CA CYS A 211 -4.71 29.69 2.08
C CYS A 211 -3.72 30.81 1.71
N GLY A 212 -3.23 30.88 0.47
CA GLY A 212 -2.24 31.88 0.04
C GLY A 212 -0.83 31.62 0.55
N GLN A 213 -0.53 30.38 0.94
CA GLN A 213 0.79 29.91 1.37
C GLN A 213 1.53 29.26 0.19
N GLU A 214 2.85 29.11 0.34
CA GLU A 214 3.66 28.39 -0.65
C GLU A 214 3.22 26.91 -0.69
N PRO A 215 2.84 26.37 -1.86
CA PRO A 215 2.35 25.00 -1.96
C PRO A 215 3.51 24.01 -1.92
N VAL A 216 3.73 23.39 -0.77
CA VAL A 216 4.70 22.29 -0.58
C VAL A 216 3.95 20.99 -0.32
N PRO A 217 4.31 19.88 -1.00
CA PRO A 217 3.69 18.59 -0.74
C PRO A 217 4.08 18.11 0.66
N VAL A 218 3.09 17.81 1.48
CA VAL A 218 3.27 17.30 2.84
C VAL A 218 2.59 15.97 2.92
N PHE A 219 3.38 14.92 3.15
CA PHE A 219 2.85 13.61 3.45
C PHE A 219 2.02 13.67 4.73
N ALA A 220 0.81 13.10 4.68
CA ALA A 220 0.03 12.80 5.87
C ALA A 220 -0.64 11.43 5.74
N TYR A 221 -0.72 10.69 6.84
CA TYR A 221 -1.58 9.51 6.92
C TYR A 221 -3.05 9.90 6.74
N GLY A 222 -3.85 8.95 6.27
CA GLY A 222 -5.29 9.12 6.26
C GLY A 222 -5.88 9.15 7.69
N PRO A 223 -7.13 9.60 7.84
CA PRO A 223 -7.76 9.75 9.15
C PRO A 223 -7.87 8.41 9.90
N GLU A 224 -7.90 8.45 11.24
CA GLU A 224 -8.07 7.25 12.07
C GLU A 224 -9.43 6.58 11.81
N ARG A 225 -10.48 7.39 11.63
CA ARG A 225 -11.85 6.94 11.45
C ARG A 225 -12.56 7.70 10.36
N ARG A 226 -13.52 7.03 9.74
CA ARG A 226 -14.44 7.65 8.78
C ARG A 226 -15.49 8.49 9.50
N VAL A 227 -15.50 9.79 9.23
CA VAL A 227 -16.57 10.69 9.65
C VAL A 227 -17.27 11.22 8.41
N LYS A 228 -18.61 11.12 8.38
CA LYS A 228 -19.43 11.73 7.33
C LYS A 228 -19.59 13.21 7.60
N SER A 229 -19.54 14.05 6.56
CA SER A 229 -19.86 15.48 6.73
C SER A 229 -21.33 15.66 7.05
N ASP A 230 -21.62 16.59 7.95
CA ASP A 230 -22.99 16.92 8.34
C ASP A 230 -23.76 17.56 7.17
N ASP A 231 -25.07 17.33 7.11
CA ASP A 231 -25.90 17.81 6.01
C ASP A 231 -26.01 19.35 5.98
N GLY A 232 -25.98 19.89 4.77
CA GLY A 232 -26.00 21.34 4.54
C GLY A 232 -24.81 22.08 5.18
N ALA A 233 -23.65 21.43 5.33
CA ALA A 233 -22.42 22.12 5.68
C ALA A 233 -22.05 23.12 4.59
N ALA A 234 -21.78 24.36 5.00
CA ALA A 234 -21.43 25.48 4.13
C ALA A 234 -20.73 26.56 4.96
N GLY A 235 -19.96 27.41 4.31
CA GLY A 235 -19.24 28.50 4.96
C GLY A 235 -18.74 29.52 3.96
N LEU A 236 -18.28 30.66 4.46
CA LEU A 236 -17.54 31.64 3.67
C LEU A 236 -16.13 31.08 3.35
N PRO A 237 -15.48 31.51 2.26
CA PRO A 237 -14.12 31.10 1.93
C PRO A 237 -13.11 31.23 3.10
N GLU A 238 -13.28 32.21 3.98
CA GLU A 238 -12.43 32.39 5.18
C GLU A 238 -12.64 31.30 6.25
N ASP A 239 -13.85 30.77 6.37
CA ASP A 239 -14.14 29.67 7.31
C ASP A 239 -13.39 28.40 6.87
N TYR A 240 -13.30 28.16 5.56
CA TYR A 240 -12.50 27.06 5.00
C TYR A 240 -11.00 27.26 5.25
N ARG A 241 -10.46 28.48 5.06
CA ARG A 241 -9.05 28.79 5.37
C ARG A 241 -8.74 28.52 6.84
N THR A 242 -9.60 29.00 7.72
CA THR A 242 -9.47 28.80 9.17
C THR A 242 -9.47 27.31 9.52
N ALA A 243 -10.39 26.53 8.95
CA ALA A 243 -10.45 25.09 9.17
C ALA A 243 -9.20 24.35 8.66
N LEU A 244 -8.67 24.73 7.49
CA LEU A 244 -7.47 24.11 6.90
C LEU A 244 -6.19 24.40 7.68
N GLN A 245 -6.11 25.57 8.34
CA GLN A 245 -4.96 25.99 9.14
C GLN A 245 -4.92 25.38 10.55
N ALA A 246 -5.96 24.64 10.95
CA ALA A 246 -5.95 23.92 12.22
C ALA A 246 -4.85 22.85 12.25
N ALA A 247 -4.23 22.65 13.42
CA ALA A 247 -3.16 21.67 13.57
C ALA A 247 -3.68 20.24 13.33
N TRP A 248 -2.95 19.48 12.52
CA TRP A 248 -3.26 18.09 12.21
C TRP A 248 -2.73 17.15 13.32
N PRO A 249 -3.43 16.05 13.62
CA PRO A 249 -2.90 14.97 14.44
C PRO A 249 -1.56 14.43 13.91
N ARG A 250 -0.81 13.73 14.77
CA ARG A 250 0.45 13.08 14.38
C ARG A 250 0.50 11.64 14.86
N VAL A 251 1.02 10.75 14.02
CA VAL A 251 1.27 9.34 14.32
C VAL A 251 2.73 9.04 14.11
N MET A 252 3.42 8.57 15.16
CA MET A 252 4.86 8.26 15.12
C MET A 252 5.75 9.42 14.61
N GLY A 253 5.30 10.67 14.79
CA GLY A 253 6.03 11.86 14.34
C GLY A 253 5.65 12.34 12.93
N GLU A 254 4.79 11.66 12.19
CA GLU A 254 4.31 12.14 10.89
C GLU A 254 2.90 12.75 11.01
N PRO A 255 2.52 13.73 10.17
CA PRO A 255 1.15 14.24 10.12
C PRO A 255 0.13 13.15 9.78
N GLN A 256 -1.08 13.33 10.26
CA GLN A 256 -2.25 12.52 9.93
C GLN A 256 -3.43 13.46 9.69
N LEU A 257 -4.21 13.23 8.63
CA LEU A 257 -5.43 13.99 8.38
C LEU A 257 -6.39 13.88 9.59
N PRO A 258 -7.03 14.99 9.99
CA PRO A 258 -8.03 14.91 11.04
C PRO A 258 -9.21 14.05 10.58
N GLU A 259 -9.94 13.44 11.51
CA GLU A 259 -11.15 12.67 11.17
C GLU A 259 -12.20 13.53 10.47
N CYS A 260 -12.28 14.81 10.86
CA CYS A 260 -13.06 15.84 10.20
C CYS A 260 -12.48 17.23 10.46
N PHE A 261 -12.84 18.16 9.57
CA PHE A 261 -12.68 19.60 9.74
C PHE A 261 -13.94 20.18 10.36
N ILE A 262 -13.80 21.26 11.13
CA ILE A 262 -14.94 21.99 11.70
C ILE A 262 -15.17 23.25 10.88
N LEU A 263 -16.33 23.30 10.22
CA LEU A 263 -16.79 24.44 9.42
C LEU A 263 -18.07 24.98 10.04
N ASN A 264 -18.02 26.16 10.67
CA ASN A 264 -19.17 26.78 11.34
C ASN A 264 -19.92 25.83 12.30
N GLY A 265 -19.17 25.06 13.08
CA GLY A 265 -19.72 24.09 14.04
C GLY A 265 -20.23 22.78 13.44
N LYS A 266 -20.16 22.61 12.10
CA LYS A 266 -20.46 21.36 11.40
C LYS A 266 -19.20 20.59 11.06
N ARG A 267 -19.29 19.27 11.06
CA ARG A 267 -18.19 18.37 10.66
C ARG A 267 -18.15 18.24 9.15
N VAL A 268 -16.96 18.30 8.59
CA VAL A 268 -16.68 18.09 7.17
C VAL A 268 -15.58 17.04 7.03
N SER A 269 -15.84 15.96 6.30
CA SER A 269 -14.86 14.91 6.05
C SER A 269 -13.66 15.45 5.27
N PRO A 270 -12.46 14.84 5.38
CA PRO A 270 -11.31 15.26 4.60
C PRO A 270 -11.53 15.18 3.08
N VAL A 271 -12.28 14.19 2.61
CA VAL A 271 -12.60 14.02 1.18
C VAL A 271 -13.45 15.18 0.69
N ASP A 272 -14.55 15.47 1.40
CA ASP A 272 -15.45 16.56 1.03
C ASP A 272 -14.75 17.92 1.13
N MET A 273 -13.91 18.12 2.15
CA MET A 273 -13.07 19.32 2.27
C MET A 273 -12.14 19.49 1.06
N ALA A 274 -11.44 18.42 0.67
CA ALA A 274 -10.53 18.43 -0.48
C ALA A 274 -11.25 18.77 -1.79
N CYS A 275 -12.40 18.13 -2.09
CA CYS A 275 -13.19 18.42 -3.28
C CYS A 275 -13.74 19.85 -3.28
N THR A 276 -14.17 20.36 -2.12
CA THR A 276 -14.69 21.73 -1.99
C THR A 276 -13.58 22.76 -2.26
N VAL A 277 -12.40 22.57 -1.68
CA VAL A 277 -11.23 23.43 -1.89
C VAL A 277 -10.75 23.38 -3.34
N ALA A 278 -10.69 22.18 -3.94
CA ALA A 278 -10.36 22.01 -5.35
C ALA A 278 -11.33 22.78 -6.25
N THR A 279 -12.64 22.69 -5.97
CA THR A 279 -13.68 23.42 -6.71
C THR A 279 -13.48 24.93 -6.59
N MET A 280 -13.25 25.47 -5.39
CA MET A 280 -13.02 26.90 -5.18
C MET A 280 -11.70 27.40 -5.83
N LEU A 281 -10.69 26.55 -5.97
CA LEU A 281 -9.46 26.90 -6.67
C LEU A 281 -9.66 26.99 -8.20
N CYS A 282 -10.55 26.16 -8.75
CA CYS A 282 -10.94 26.24 -10.16
C CYS A 282 -11.91 27.38 -10.44
N GLU A 283 -12.86 27.60 -9.53
CA GLU A 283 -13.95 28.58 -9.63
C GLU A 283 -13.97 29.44 -8.36
N PRO A 284 -13.12 30.49 -8.30
CA PRO A 284 -13.03 31.35 -7.13
C PRO A 284 -14.40 32.00 -6.83
N PRO A 285 -14.99 31.74 -5.65
CA PRO A 285 -16.27 32.31 -5.26
C PRO A 285 -16.13 33.79 -4.85
N ASP A 286 -17.24 34.51 -4.74
CA ASP A 286 -17.28 35.79 -4.03
C ASP A 286 -16.88 35.55 -2.55
N PRO A 287 -15.92 36.31 -1.98
CA PRO A 287 -15.51 36.18 -0.58
C PRO A 287 -16.64 36.30 0.44
N ASN A 288 -17.75 36.95 0.09
CA ASN A 288 -18.91 37.14 0.97
C ASN A 288 -20.05 36.16 0.70
N GLN A 289 -19.86 35.23 -0.25
CA GLN A 289 -20.85 34.21 -0.57
C GLN A 289 -20.54 32.90 0.15
N SER A 290 -21.56 32.31 0.76
CA SER A 290 -21.45 30.97 1.35
C SER A 290 -21.33 29.92 0.27
N VAL A 291 -20.31 29.07 0.39
CA VAL A 291 -20.03 27.95 -0.51
C VAL A 291 -20.48 26.66 0.17
N PRO A 292 -21.37 25.86 -0.45
CA PRO A 292 -21.74 24.56 0.07
C PRO A 292 -20.60 23.56 -0.06
N VAL A 293 -20.51 22.64 0.89
CA VAL A 293 -19.56 21.53 0.83
C VAL A 293 -19.90 20.61 -0.35
N VAL A 294 -18.89 20.31 -1.16
CA VAL A 294 -18.95 19.36 -2.27
C VAL A 294 -18.74 17.95 -1.75
N ARG A 295 -19.65 17.03 -2.10
CA ARG A 295 -19.55 15.61 -1.74
C ARG A 295 -18.57 14.92 -2.68
N GLY A 296 -17.60 14.22 -2.12
CA GLY A 296 -16.58 13.51 -2.88
C GLY A 296 -16.43 12.04 -2.51
N VAL A 297 -15.55 11.38 -3.26
CA VAL A 297 -15.10 10.00 -2.98
C VAL A 297 -13.57 9.93 -2.92
N LEU A 298 -13.03 9.06 -2.07
CA LEU A 298 -11.62 8.72 -2.10
C LEU A 298 -11.42 7.61 -3.14
N ALA A 299 -11.08 8.00 -4.36
CA ALA A 299 -11.00 7.08 -5.48
C ALA A 299 -9.99 5.93 -5.27
N PRO A 300 -8.84 6.13 -4.60
CA PRO A 300 -7.90 5.06 -4.28
C PRO A 300 -8.47 3.91 -3.43
N GLU A 301 -9.61 4.07 -2.76
CA GLU A 301 -10.21 2.96 -1.98
C GLU A 301 -10.59 1.75 -2.84
N ARG A 302 -10.81 1.95 -4.15
CA ARG A 302 -11.09 0.88 -5.12
C ARG A 302 -9.99 -0.18 -5.22
N HIS A 303 -8.78 0.17 -4.79
CA HIS A 303 -7.60 -0.68 -4.78
C HIS A 303 -7.55 -1.60 -3.55
N VAL A 304 -8.50 -1.50 -2.62
CA VAL A 304 -8.60 -2.36 -1.45
C VAL A 304 -9.68 -3.42 -1.70
N SER A 305 -9.34 -4.68 -1.44
CA SER A 305 -10.24 -5.81 -1.59
C SER A 305 -11.50 -5.69 -0.72
N ASP A 306 -12.65 -6.06 -1.28
CA ASP A 306 -13.90 -6.22 -0.54
C ASP A 306 -14.04 -7.60 0.12
N ASN A 307 -13.06 -8.49 -0.08
CA ASN A 307 -13.05 -9.80 0.56
C ASN A 307 -12.76 -9.69 2.06
N ARG A 308 -13.83 -9.68 2.85
CA ARG A 308 -13.81 -9.64 4.33
C ARG A 308 -13.40 -10.96 4.96
N HIS A 309 -13.45 -12.06 4.21
CA HIS A 309 -13.24 -13.40 4.72
C HIS A 309 -11.75 -13.73 4.75
N PHE A 310 -11.21 -13.81 5.97
CA PHE A 310 -9.79 -14.10 6.17
C PHE A 310 -9.55 -15.55 6.58
N GLY A 311 -10.59 -16.30 6.97
CA GLY A 311 -10.46 -17.69 7.42
C GLY A 311 -9.77 -18.63 6.42
N ASP A 312 -9.90 -18.35 5.12
CA ASP A 312 -9.30 -19.17 4.06
C ASP A 312 -7.88 -18.74 3.68
N ARG A 313 -7.37 -17.63 4.25
CA ARG A 313 -6.07 -17.04 3.88
C ARG A 313 -4.88 -17.76 4.51
N TRP A 314 -5.01 -18.10 5.79
CA TRP A 314 -3.99 -18.86 6.51
C TRP A 314 -4.68 -19.92 7.34
N VAL A 315 -4.12 -21.14 7.28
CA VAL A 315 -4.70 -22.35 7.87
C VAL A 315 -5.01 -22.23 9.35
N ILE A 316 -4.33 -21.33 10.08
CA ILE A 316 -4.54 -21.14 11.51
C ILE A 316 -5.77 -20.28 11.84
N PHE A 317 -6.29 -19.51 10.89
CA PHE A 317 -7.43 -18.65 11.17
C PHE A 317 -8.71 -19.48 11.35
N PRO A 318 -9.61 -19.09 12.27
CA PRO A 318 -10.94 -19.67 12.32
C PRO A 318 -11.61 -19.54 10.95
N GLU A 319 -12.29 -20.60 10.49
CA GLU A 319 -12.88 -20.64 9.14
C GLU A 319 -13.79 -19.43 8.88
N ASN A 320 -14.55 -18.96 9.88
CA ASN A 320 -15.49 -17.84 9.72
C ASN A 320 -14.89 -16.47 10.13
N TRP A 321 -13.57 -16.35 10.21
CA TRP A 321 -12.95 -15.11 10.68
C TRP A 321 -13.03 -14.00 9.62
N THR A 322 -13.49 -12.81 10.04
CA THR A 322 -13.50 -11.59 9.24
C THR A 322 -12.61 -10.51 9.85
N ALA A 323 -12.08 -9.63 9.00
CA ALA A 323 -11.20 -8.53 9.41
C ALA A 323 -11.69 -7.17 8.88
N ASP A 324 -12.97 -6.84 9.10
CA ASP A 324 -13.58 -5.60 8.60
C ASP A 324 -12.82 -4.33 9.01
N GLY A 325 -12.33 -4.28 10.25
CA GLY A 325 -11.55 -3.14 10.75
C GLY A 325 -10.21 -2.98 10.02
N VAL A 326 -9.54 -4.09 9.65
CA VAL A 326 -8.30 -4.06 8.87
C VAL A 326 -8.54 -3.49 7.49
N LEU A 327 -9.61 -3.92 6.81
CA LEU A 327 -9.98 -3.40 5.50
C LEU A 327 -10.35 -1.91 5.58
N GLU A 328 -11.11 -1.49 6.59
CA GLU A 328 -11.47 -0.08 6.76
C GLU A 328 -10.24 0.79 7.04
N THR A 329 -9.35 0.39 7.95
CA THR A 329 -8.09 1.14 8.16
C THR A 329 -7.27 1.20 6.87
N THR A 330 -7.24 0.12 6.09
CA THR A 330 -6.51 0.10 4.80
C THR A 330 -7.11 1.10 3.81
N ARG A 331 -8.44 1.13 3.67
CA ARG A 331 -9.16 2.12 2.84
C ARG A 331 -8.84 3.54 3.27
N LEU A 332 -8.92 3.83 4.57
CA LEU A 332 -8.59 5.15 5.11
C LEU A 332 -7.13 5.54 4.82
N GLN A 333 -6.19 4.59 4.83
CA GLN A 333 -4.80 4.88 4.51
C GLN A 333 -4.49 4.97 3.00
N THR A 334 -5.43 4.69 2.11
CA THR A 334 -5.24 4.91 0.65
C THR A 334 -5.09 6.38 0.26
N TRP A 335 -5.30 7.32 1.19
CA TRP A 335 -4.82 8.71 1.07
C TRP A 335 -3.32 8.80 0.75
N THR A 336 -2.54 7.79 1.12
CA THR A 336 -1.09 7.71 0.91
C THR A 336 -0.70 6.83 -0.28
N LEU A 337 -1.66 6.18 -0.94
CA LEU A 337 -1.42 5.26 -2.04
C LEU A 337 -1.01 6.04 -3.29
N LYS A 338 0.08 5.63 -3.93
CA LYS A 338 0.48 6.10 -5.26
C LYS A 338 1.32 5.05 -5.99
N PRO A 339 1.37 5.05 -7.33
CA PRO A 339 2.26 4.17 -8.08
C PRO A 339 3.72 4.40 -7.65
N ALA A 340 4.48 3.31 -7.51
CA ALA A 340 5.94 3.42 -7.61
C ALA A 340 6.23 3.62 -9.10
N ALA A 341 7.08 4.57 -9.48
CA ALA A 341 7.29 4.99 -10.86
C ALA A 341 8.03 3.94 -11.72
N TRP A 342 7.59 2.68 -11.65
CA TRP A 342 8.07 1.55 -12.42
C TRP A 342 7.47 1.60 -13.83
N ARG A 343 7.83 2.62 -14.60
CA ARG A 343 7.60 2.65 -16.04
C ARG A 343 8.81 3.26 -16.72
N ALA A 344 9.68 2.39 -17.23
CA ALA A 344 10.67 2.71 -18.25
C ALA A 344 10.46 1.76 -19.43
#